data_AF-A0A0S7ZU66-F1
#
_entry.id   AF-A0A0S7ZU66-F1
#
_cell.length_a   1.000
_cell.length_b   1.000
_cell.length_c   1.000
_cell.angle_alpha   90.00
_cell.angle_beta   90.00
_cell.angle_gamma   90.00
#
_symmetry.space_group_name_H-M   'P 1'
#
loop_
_entity.id
_entity.type
_entity.pdbx_description
1 polymer ?
#
loop_
_entity_poly.entity_id
_entity_poly.type
_entity_poly.pdbx_seq_one_letter_code
_entity_poly.pdbx_strand_id
1 'polypeptide(L)' 'RLLKAKSLLNEKSLKLLDISLMLGYSEPATFTRAFRRWAGVSPSEYRKSLTAQSAGTIFSHASAQL' A
#
# COMPACT_ATOMS: atom_id res chain seq x y z
N ARG A 1 -3.68 9.34 -9.91
CA ARG A 1 -3.32 7.90 -10.04
C ARG A 1 -2.81 7.29 -8.73
N LEU A 2 -1.87 7.95 -8.03
CA LEU A 2 -1.34 7.43 -6.76
C LEU A 2 -2.41 7.15 -5.68
N LEU A 3 -3.36 8.06 -5.46
CA LEU A 3 -4.42 7.85 -4.46
C LEU A 3 -5.26 6.60 -4.74
N LYS A 4 -5.72 6.43 -6.00
CA LYS A 4 -6.43 5.22 -6.44
C LYS A 4 -5.57 3.96 -6.26
N ALA A 5 -4.29 4.02 -6.61
CA ALA A 5 -3.37 2.89 -6.41
C ALA A 5 -3.22 2.51 -4.93
N LYS A 6 -3.09 3.48 -4.01
CA LYS A 6 -3.01 3.23 -2.57
C LYS A 6 -4.28 2.59 -2.03
N SER A 7 -5.46 3.09 -2.43
CA SER A 7 -6.76 2.52 -2.06
C SER A 7 -6.88 1.06 -2.52
N LEU A 8 -6.56 0.78 -3.79
CA LEU A 8 -6.58 -0.59 -4.33
C LEU A 8 -5.56 -1.52 -3.67
N LEU A 9 -4.39 -1.00 -3.25
CA LEU A 9 -3.38 -1.79 -2.55
C LEU A 9 -3.75 -2.14 -1.10
N ASN A 10 -4.66 -1.38 -0.49
CA ASN A 10 -5.20 -1.66 0.84
C ASN A 10 -6.16 -2.87 0.82
N GLU A 11 -6.79 -3.14 -0.32
CA GLU A 11 -7.62 -4.33 -0.52
C GLU A 11 -6.74 -5.58 -0.67
N LYS A 12 -6.67 -6.39 0.40
CA LYS A 12 -5.78 -7.57 0.47
C LYS A 12 -6.13 -8.67 -0.55
N SER A 13 -7.38 -8.72 -0.99
CA SER A 13 -7.87 -9.72 -1.96
C SER A 13 -7.44 -9.42 -3.40
N LEU A 14 -7.07 -8.16 -3.72
CA LEU A 14 -6.69 -7.78 -5.07
C LEU A 14 -5.26 -8.19 -5.40
N LYS A 15 -5.08 -8.93 -6.50
CA LYS A 15 -3.74 -9.28 -7.00
C LYS A 15 -3.12 -8.05 -7.66
N LEU A 16 -1.79 -8.01 -7.67
CA LEU A 16 -1.05 -6.89 -8.28
C LEU A 16 -1.37 -6.74 -9.78
N LEU A 17 -1.63 -7.87 -10.46
CA LEU A 17 -2.08 -7.88 -11.85
C LEU A 17 -3.41 -7.13 -12.03
N ASP A 18 -4.41 -7.46 -11.23
CA ASP A 18 -5.74 -6.84 -11.32
C ASP A 18 -5.65 -5.33 -11.06
N ILE A 19 -4.89 -4.92 -10.04
CA ILE A 19 -4.64 -3.50 -9.74
C ILE A 19 -3.98 -2.78 -10.93
N SER A 20 -3.05 -3.44 -11.60
CA SER A 20 -2.36 -2.89 -12.76
C SER A 20 -3.36 -2.65 -13.91
N LEU A 21 -4.19 -3.64 -14.20
CA LEU A 21 -5.24 -3.55 -15.23
C LEU A 21 -6.26 -2.44 -14.90
N MET A 22 -6.73 -2.35 -13.64
CA MET A 22 -7.68 -1.32 -13.18
C MET A 22 -7.13 0.13 -13.26
N LEU A 23 -5.81 0.27 -13.33
CA LEU A 23 -5.11 1.56 -13.47
C LEU A 23 -4.70 1.86 -14.92
N GLY A 24 -5.01 0.95 -15.86
CA GLY A 24 -4.70 1.09 -17.29
C GLY A 24 -3.30 0.60 -17.68
N TYR A 25 -2.67 -0.25 -16.86
CA TYR A 25 -1.39 -0.89 -17.19
C TYR A 25 -1.60 -2.32 -17.66
N SER A 26 -1.00 -2.66 -18.80
CA SER A 26 -1.05 -4.02 -19.35
C SER A 26 -0.17 -5.01 -18.56
N GLU A 27 0.82 -4.52 -17.82
CA GLU A 27 1.78 -5.36 -17.09
C GLU A 27 2.04 -4.88 -15.67
N PRO A 28 2.15 -5.80 -14.68
CA PRO A 28 2.47 -5.47 -13.29
C PRO A 28 3.81 -4.76 -13.11
N ALA A 29 4.80 -5.08 -13.93
CA ALA A 29 6.13 -4.49 -13.84
C ALA A 29 6.10 -2.99 -14.16
N THR A 30 5.28 -2.59 -15.14
CA THR A 30 5.09 -1.19 -15.53
C THR A 30 4.38 -0.40 -14.43
N PHE A 31 3.33 -0.97 -13.84
CA PHE A 31 2.69 -0.40 -12.65
C PHE A 31 3.67 -0.27 -11.48
N THR A 32 4.47 -1.31 -11.19
CA THR A 32 5.43 -1.33 -10.08
C THR A 32 6.45 -0.19 -10.19
N ARG A 33 7.02 0.03 -11.38
CA ARG A 33 7.95 1.13 -11.65
C ARG A 33 7.28 2.49 -11.47
N ALA A 34 6.08 2.68 -12.02
CA ALA A 34 5.33 3.92 -11.88
C ALA A 34 4.97 4.21 -10.42
N PHE A 35 4.46 3.21 -9.70
CA PHE A 35 4.10 3.32 -8.29
C PHE A 35 5.32 3.67 -7.43
N ARG A 36 6.47 3.01 -7.64
CA ARG A 36 7.71 3.34 -6.92
C ARG A 36 8.17 4.77 -7.17
N ARG A 37 8.05 5.26 -8.41
CA ARG A 37 8.35 6.66 -8.74
C ARG A 37 7.41 7.65 -8.03
N TRP A 38 6.14 7.26 -7.80
CA TRP A 38 5.16 8.12 -7.12
C TRP A 38 5.21 8.04 -5.60
N ALA A 39 5.46 6.85 -5.04
CA ALA A 39 5.31 6.55 -3.61
C ALA A 39 6.65 6.35 -2.89
N GLY A 40 7.77 6.28 -3.61
CA GLY A 40 9.11 6.00 -3.06
C GLY A 40 9.40 4.52 -2.81
N VAL A 41 8.37 3.69 -2.64
CA VAL A 41 8.47 2.24 -2.33
C VAL A 41 7.70 1.39 -3.33
N SER A 42 8.00 0.10 -3.43
CA SER A 42 7.23 -0.80 -4.28
C SER A 42 5.80 -1.04 -3.72
N PRO A 43 4.84 -1.42 -4.57
CA PRO A 43 3.48 -1.79 -4.12
C PRO A 43 3.49 -2.90 -3.06
N SER A 44 4.40 -3.86 -3.19
CA SER A 44 4.54 -4.98 -2.24
C SER A 44 5.05 -4.51 -0.88
N GLU A 45 6.06 -3.62 -0.85
CA GLU A 45 6.54 -3.00 0.40
C GLU A 45 5.44 -2.17 1.06
N TYR A 46 4.71 -1.38 0.27
CA TYR A 46 3.55 -0.62 0.76
C TYR A 46 2.48 -1.54 1.36
N ARG A 47 2.16 -2.66 0.72
CA ARG A 47 1.19 -3.62 1.24
C ARG A 47 1.66 -4.29 2.54
N LYS A 48 2.97 -4.59 2.65
CA LYS A 48 3.57 -5.11 3.89
C LYS A 48 3.49 -4.10 5.04
N SER A 49 3.73 -2.82 4.78
CA SER A 49 3.62 -1.79 5.83
C SER A 49 2.19 -1.58 6.32
N LEU A 50 1.18 -1.78 5.46
CA LEU A 50 -0.23 -1.79 5.88
C LEU A 50 -0.54 -2.97 6.81
N THR A 51 0.01 -4.16 6.55
CA THR A 51 -0.18 -5.33 7.43
C THR A 51 0.53 -5.18 8.78
N ALA A 52 1.70 -4.53 8.80
CA ALA A 52 2.46 -4.30 10.03
C ALA A 52 1.78 -3.27 10.95
N GLN A 53 1.12 -2.25 10.39
CA GLN A 53 0.40 -1.22 11.16
C GLN A 53 -0.81 -1.78 11.93
N SER A 54 -1.37 -2.92 11.52
CA SER A 54 -2.49 -3.55 12.24
C SER A 54 -2.05 -4.34 13.49
N ALA A 55 -0.75 -4.64 13.64
CA ALA A 55 -0.24 -5.47 14.73
C ALA A 55 0.50 -4.69 15.84
N GLY A 56 0.69 -3.37 15.68
CA GLY A 56 1.53 -2.54 16.56
C GLY A 56 0.82 -1.58 17.51
N THR A 57 -0.51 -1.44 17.46
CA THR A 57 -1.23 -0.35 18.18
C THR A 57 -1.76 -0.75 19.57
N ILE A 58 -1.01 -1.53 20.37
CA ILE A 58 -1.38 -1.81 21.77
C ILE A 58 -0.63 -0.94 22.80
N PHE A 59 0.45 -0.22 22.45
CA PHE A 59 1.13 0.67 23.41
C PHE A 59 1.44 2.04 22.84
N SER A 60 0.57 3.02 23.11
CA SER A 60 0.91 4.45 23.28
C SER A 60 -0.35 5.27 23.58
N HIS A 61 -1.03 4.97 24.69
CA HIS A 61 -1.75 6.01 25.41
C HIS A 61 -0.88 6.41 26.60
N ALA A 62 -0.15 7.51 26.41
CA ALA A 62 0.61 8.13 27.47
C ALA A 62 -0.38 8.65 28.53
N SER A 63 -0.56 7.91 29.61
CA SER A 63 -1.13 8.46 30.85
C SER A 63 -0.03 9.24 31.56
N ALA A 64 0.19 10.47 31.10
CA ALA A 64 0.77 11.52 31.92
C ALA A 64 -0.38 12.23 32.62
N GLN A 65 -0.74 11.79 33.82
CA GLN A 65 -1.47 12.61 34.78
C GLN A 65 -0.81 12.47 36.15
N LEU A 66 -0.64 13.64 36.76
CA LEU A 66 0.02 13.97 38.02
C LEU A 66 -0.53 13.21 39.22
#